data_AF-A0A1F6Z265-F1
#
_entry.id   AF-A0A1F6Z265-F1
#
_cell.length_a   1.000
_cell.length_b   1.000
_cell.length_c   1.000
_cell.angle_alpha   90.00
_cell.angle_beta   90.00
_cell.angle_gamma   90.00
#
_symmetry.space_group_name_H-M   'P 1'
#
loop_
_entity.id
_entity.type
_entity.pdbx_description
1 polymer ?
#
loop_
_entity_poly.entity_id
_entity_poly.type
_entity_poly.pdbx_seq_one_letter_code
_entity_poly.pdbx_strand_id
1 'polypeptide(L)'
;MLESLINPQRVEHGPWKMFFIGIVYASLSLLLVKLFFARDVVLSEYSGMIVVTFCVMFSLPFMFYLIKVEEEQDEHIEGFFSVWRAHSDAIYAFIWLFFGFVVAFSFWNIVLGDSNLFNAQLETYCMINSPGNLEKCIELYSFTGDAINIHGSSTATGRLFSIIENNMYVMIFTLIFSLIFGAGAIFVLAWNASVISAAIGIFTKYNLAEIPLGLLRYMVHGFPEITAYFVAALGGGMLGTGLMRHGIKDKLFLRVLENVVILIFIAILILIIAAFMEVYLTPLLFK
;
A
#
# COMPACT_ATOMS: atom_id res chain seq x y z
N MET A 1 8.08 -5.79 24.39
CA MET A 1 7.26 -4.94 23.50
C MET A 1 7.06 -5.73 22.21
N LEU A 2 5.91 -5.65 21.52
CA LEU A 2 5.69 -6.45 20.29
C LEU A 2 6.82 -6.28 19.26
N GLU A 3 7.50 -5.14 19.31
CA GLU A 3 8.69 -4.77 18.54
C GLU A 3 9.88 -5.71 18.75
N SER A 4 10.00 -6.39 19.90
CA SER A 4 11.07 -7.34 20.19
C SER A 4 10.84 -8.74 19.59
N LEU A 5 9.68 -8.99 18.97
CA LEU A 5 9.41 -10.25 18.25
C LEU A 5 10.19 -10.35 16.94
N ILE A 6 10.66 -9.22 16.39
CA ILE A 6 11.29 -9.17 15.07
C ILE A 6 12.72 -8.67 15.25
N ASN A 7 13.68 -9.57 15.04
CA ASN A 7 15.05 -9.15 14.75
C ASN A 7 15.13 -8.90 13.24
N PRO A 8 15.29 -7.65 12.79
CA PRO A 8 15.28 -7.35 11.37
C PRO A 8 16.44 -8.00 10.59
N GLN A 9 17.56 -8.35 11.23
CA GLN A 9 18.63 -9.13 10.61
C GLN A 9 18.22 -10.57 10.25
N ARG A 10 17.14 -11.12 10.86
CA ARG A 10 16.59 -12.45 10.51
C ARG A 10 15.57 -12.41 9.36
N VAL A 11 15.14 -11.23 8.92
CA VAL A 11 14.06 -11.06 7.92
C VAL A 11 14.60 -11.16 6.49
N GLU A 12 15.84 -10.73 6.23
CA GLU A 12 16.51 -10.91 4.92
C GLU A 12 16.47 -12.36 4.43
N HIS A 13 16.51 -13.35 5.34
CA HIS A 13 16.54 -14.77 4.99
C HIS A 13 15.13 -15.41 4.90
N GLY A 14 14.05 -14.62 4.88
CA GLY A 14 12.70 -15.13 4.68
C GLY A 14 11.62 -14.06 4.55
N PRO A 15 11.57 -13.30 3.43
CA PRO A 15 10.63 -12.20 3.21
C PRO A 15 9.16 -12.58 3.42
N TRP A 16 8.78 -13.81 3.08
CA TRP A 16 7.41 -14.32 3.24
C TRP A 16 6.92 -14.34 4.69
N LYS A 17 7.82 -14.37 5.68
CA LYS A 17 7.43 -14.31 7.11
C LYS A 17 6.75 -12.98 7.44
N MET A 18 7.03 -11.92 6.67
CA MET A 18 6.39 -10.62 6.82
C MET A 18 4.89 -10.66 6.56
N PHE A 19 4.41 -11.63 5.78
CA PHE A 19 2.98 -11.86 5.60
C PHE A 19 2.26 -12.10 6.93
N PHE A 20 2.79 -13.00 7.75
CA PHE A 20 2.20 -13.34 9.04
C PHE A 20 2.31 -12.18 10.04
N ILE A 21 3.42 -11.44 10.00
CA ILE A 21 3.59 -10.21 10.77
C ILE A 21 2.53 -9.18 10.38
N GLY A 22 2.32 -8.99 9.08
CA GLY A 22 1.27 -8.11 8.55
C GLY A 22 -0.11 -8.50 9.04
N ILE A 23 -0.45 -9.78 8.98
CA ILE A 23 -1.72 -10.30 9.51
C ILE A 23 -1.89 -9.94 10.98
N VAL A 24 -0.86 -10.16 11.80
CA VAL A 24 -0.92 -9.89 13.25
C VAL A 24 -1.10 -8.40 13.50
N TYR A 25 -0.30 -7.54 12.87
CA TYR A 25 -0.35 -6.09 13.08
C TYR A 25 -1.69 -5.50 12.65
N ALA A 26 -2.18 -5.86 11.46
CA ALA A 26 -3.48 -5.40 10.97
C ALA A 26 -4.65 -5.91 11.84
N SER A 27 -4.61 -7.20 12.23
CA SER A 27 -5.63 -7.78 13.11
C SER A 27 -5.66 -7.09 14.48
N LEU A 28 -4.50 -6.91 15.11
CA LEU A 28 -4.40 -6.21 16.39
C LEU A 28 -4.92 -4.78 16.28
N SER A 29 -4.59 -4.07 15.20
CA SER A 29 -5.06 -2.70 14.98
C SER A 29 -6.59 -2.61 14.98
N LEU A 30 -7.27 -3.47 14.21
CA LEU A 30 -8.74 -3.51 14.17
C LEU A 30 -9.35 -3.95 15.49
N LEU A 31 -8.85 -5.03 16.09
CA LEU A 31 -9.41 -5.59 17.32
C LEU A 31 -9.25 -4.62 18.50
N LEU A 32 -8.12 -3.93 18.61
CA LEU A 32 -7.90 -2.92 19.64
C LEU A 32 -8.84 -1.73 19.45
N VAL A 33 -9.02 -1.25 18.22
CA VAL A 33 -9.93 -0.14 17.97
C VAL A 33 -11.38 -0.51 18.30
N LYS A 34 -11.82 -1.68 17.84
CA LYS A 34 -13.15 -2.21 18.15
C LYS A 34 -13.35 -2.41 19.66
N LEU A 35 -12.34 -2.91 20.36
CA LEU A 35 -12.44 -3.20 21.80
C LEU A 35 -12.50 -1.91 22.63
N PHE A 36 -11.66 -0.92 22.33
CA PHE A 36 -11.49 0.25 23.19
C PHE A 36 -12.32 1.46 22.78
N PHE A 37 -12.61 1.65 21.49
CA PHE A 37 -13.22 2.89 20.99
C PHE A 37 -14.63 2.72 20.43
N ALA A 38 -15.12 1.49 20.22
CA ALA A 38 -16.46 1.28 19.63
C ALA A 38 -17.63 1.77 20.49
N ARG A 39 -17.42 1.96 21.81
CA ARG A 39 -18.45 2.49 22.74
C ARG A 39 -18.29 3.99 23.01
N ASP A 40 -17.22 4.60 22.52
CA ASP A 40 -16.99 6.03 22.68
C ASP A 40 -17.74 6.81 21.59
N VAL A 41 -18.53 7.81 21.98
CA VAL A 41 -19.40 8.54 21.04
C VAL A 41 -18.60 9.29 19.98
N VAL A 42 -17.41 9.83 20.33
CA VAL A 42 -16.63 10.67 19.42
C VAL A 42 -15.59 9.83 18.69
N LEU A 43 -14.81 9.03 19.41
CA LEU A 43 -13.71 8.27 18.82
C LEU A 43 -14.20 7.14 17.91
N SER A 44 -15.42 6.64 18.11
CA SER A 44 -15.98 5.63 17.22
C SER A 44 -16.13 6.14 15.77
N GLU A 45 -16.44 7.43 15.56
CA GLU A 45 -16.58 8.02 14.22
C GLU A 45 -15.24 8.11 13.46
N TYR A 46 -14.13 8.18 14.19
CA TYR A 46 -12.78 8.24 13.62
C TYR A 46 -12.07 6.87 13.60
N SER A 47 -12.79 5.79 13.86
CA SER A 47 -12.21 4.44 14.00
C SER A 47 -11.34 4.05 12.80
N GLY A 48 -11.77 4.34 11.57
CA GLY A 48 -10.98 4.05 10.36
C GLY A 48 -9.59 4.70 10.35
N MET A 49 -9.47 5.95 10.81
CA MET A 49 -8.16 6.62 10.95
C MET A 49 -7.33 5.97 12.06
N ILE A 50 -7.95 5.68 13.21
CA ILE A 50 -7.25 5.10 14.37
C ILE A 50 -6.71 3.70 14.04
N VAL A 51 -7.45 2.89 13.26
CA VAL A 51 -6.99 1.58 12.77
C VAL A 51 -5.70 1.73 11.99
N VAL A 52 -5.64 2.69 11.06
CA VAL A 52 -4.43 2.97 10.28
C VAL A 52 -3.31 3.46 11.18
N THR A 53 -3.59 4.37 12.13
CA THR A 53 -2.59 4.85 13.10
C THR A 53 -1.96 3.71 13.89
N PHE A 54 -2.74 2.77 14.43
CA PHE A 54 -2.20 1.62 15.15
C PHE A 54 -1.39 0.69 14.26
N CYS A 55 -1.85 0.46 13.03
CA CYS A 55 -1.11 -0.37 12.07
C CYS A 55 0.25 0.24 11.73
N VAL A 56 0.28 1.55 11.54
CA VAL A 56 1.50 2.36 11.37
C VAL A 56 2.41 2.23 12.58
N MET A 57 1.89 2.42 13.80
CA MET A 57 2.69 2.33 15.03
C MET A 57 3.37 0.96 15.19
N PHE A 58 2.67 -0.14 14.91
CA PHE A 58 3.26 -1.48 14.97
C PHE A 58 4.34 -1.71 13.89
N SER A 59 4.20 -1.06 12.75
CA SER A 59 5.04 -1.31 11.57
C SER A 59 6.23 -0.36 11.44
N LEU A 60 6.16 0.82 12.08
CA LEU A 60 7.18 1.87 12.02
C LEU A 60 8.59 1.39 12.39
N PRO A 61 8.80 0.66 13.51
CA PRO A 61 10.15 0.24 13.91
C PRO A 61 10.81 -0.68 12.88
N PHE A 62 10.01 -1.58 12.28
CA PHE A 62 10.48 -2.48 11.23
C PHE A 62 10.88 -1.70 9.97
N MET A 63 10.00 -0.83 9.48
CA MET A 63 10.27 -0.05 8.27
C MET A 63 11.47 0.89 8.44
N PHE A 64 11.60 1.53 9.60
CA PHE A 64 12.74 2.40 9.90
C PHE A 64 14.07 1.63 9.85
N TYR A 65 14.14 0.47 10.50
CA TYR A 65 15.36 -0.32 10.50
C TYR A 65 15.69 -0.84 9.10
N LEU A 66 14.70 -1.32 8.34
CA LEU A 66 14.93 -1.83 7.00
C LEU A 66 15.52 -0.75 6.09
N ILE A 67 14.90 0.44 6.04
CA ILE A 67 15.41 1.57 5.24
C ILE A 67 16.86 1.92 5.61
N LYS A 68 17.19 1.90 6.91
CA LYS A 68 18.55 2.20 7.36
C LYS A 68 19.56 1.17 6.83
N VAL A 69 19.23 -0.12 6.86
CA VAL A 69 20.09 -1.17 6.31
C VAL A 69 20.23 -1.03 4.79
N GLU A 70 19.13 -0.76 4.09
CA GLU A 70 19.16 -0.58 2.64
C GLU A 70 20.03 0.61 2.22
N GLU A 71 20.00 1.72 2.96
CA GLU A 71 20.86 2.88 2.67
C GLU A 71 22.35 2.58 2.90
N GLU A 72 22.70 1.85 3.98
CA GLU A 72 24.08 1.40 4.20
C GLU A 72 24.58 0.47 3.07
N GLN A 73 23.70 -0.37 2.51
CA GLN A 73 24.04 -1.21 1.36
C GLN A 73 24.21 -0.38 0.07
N ASP A 74 23.33 0.60 -0.16
CA ASP A 74 23.28 1.43 -1.38
C ASP A 74 24.58 2.22 -1.63
N GLU A 75 25.28 2.65 -0.56
CA GLU A 75 26.56 3.38 -0.64
C GLU A 75 27.65 2.65 -1.45
N HIS A 76 27.55 1.31 -1.54
CA HIS A 76 28.55 0.44 -2.15
C HIS A 76 28.11 -0.15 -3.50
N ILE A 77 26.96 0.27 -4.02
CA ILE A 77 26.36 -0.30 -5.22
C ILE A 77 26.25 0.76 -6.32
N GLU A 78 26.52 0.36 -7.56
CA GLU A 78 26.37 1.21 -8.74
C GLU A 78 25.76 0.40 -9.89
N GLY A 79 24.88 1.01 -10.67
CA GLY A 79 24.33 0.45 -11.90
C GLY A 79 22.91 -0.10 -11.77
N PHE A 80 22.19 -0.10 -12.90
CA PHE A 80 20.75 -0.39 -12.93
C PHE A 80 20.37 -1.77 -12.34
N PHE A 81 21.01 -2.84 -12.83
CA PHE A 81 20.67 -4.21 -12.43
C PHE A 81 21.11 -4.55 -11.00
N SER A 82 22.23 -3.97 -10.57
CA SER A 82 22.79 -4.14 -9.24
C SER A 82 21.96 -3.43 -8.18
N VAL A 83 21.53 -2.19 -8.45
CA VAL A 83 20.60 -1.43 -7.58
C VAL A 83 19.30 -2.20 -7.38
N TRP A 84 18.65 -2.64 -8.47
CA TRP A 84 17.42 -3.43 -8.36
C TRP A 84 17.64 -4.72 -7.54
N ARG A 85 18.72 -5.45 -7.84
CA ARG A 85 18.99 -6.73 -7.18
C ARG A 85 19.23 -6.56 -5.69
N ALA A 86 19.97 -5.54 -5.28
CA ALA A 86 20.27 -5.29 -3.88
C ALA A 86 19.01 -5.00 -3.07
N HIS A 87 18.14 -4.15 -3.57
CA HIS A 87 16.94 -3.73 -2.84
C HIS A 87 15.74 -4.67 -3.00
N SER A 88 15.85 -5.69 -3.86
CA SER A 88 14.73 -6.59 -4.16
C SER A 88 14.21 -7.34 -2.92
N ASP A 89 15.09 -7.75 -2.01
CA ASP A 89 14.69 -8.48 -0.79
C ASP A 89 13.88 -7.61 0.16
N ALA A 90 14.24 -6.34 0.34
CA ALA A 90 13.45 -5.37 1.09
C ALA A 90 12.10 -5.08 0.44
N ILE A 91 12.08 -4.90 -0.89
CA ILE A 91 10.83 -4.74 -1.65
C ILE A 91 9.91 -5.94 -1.44
N TYR A 92 10.44 -7.17 -1.51
CA TYR A 92 9.66 -8.38 -1.26
C TYR A 92 9.15 -8.46 0.18
N ALA A 93 9.97 -8.12 1.17
CA ALA A 93 9.57 -8.12 2.58
C ALA A 93 8.39 -7.16 2.82
N PHE A 94 8.46 -5.98 2.20
CA PHE A 94 7.40 -4.99 2.23
C PHE A 94 6.11 -5.42 1.52
N ILE A 95 6.22 -6.01 0.33
CA ILE A 95 5.06 -6.54 -0.39
C ILE A 95 4.35 -7.63 0.43
N TRP A 96 5.10 -8.53 1.06
CA TRP A 96 4.52 -9.56 1.93
C TRP A 96 3.83 -8.97 3.15
N LEU A 97 4.45 -7.96 3.80
CA LEU A 97 3.83 -7.23 4.91
C LEU A 97 2.50 -6.60 4.48
N PHE A 98 2.49 -5.89 3.35
CA PHE A 98 1.29 -5.27 2.78
C PHE A 98 0.21 -6.29 2.46
N PHE A 99 0.58 -7.40 1.83
CA PHE A 99 -0.37 -8.47 1.52
C PHE A 99 -1.00 -9.06 2.80
N GLY A 100 -0.20 -9.18 3.88
CA GLY A 100 -0.70 -9.54 5.20
C GLY A 100 -1.72 -8.54 5.74
N PHE A 101 -1.50 -7.23 5.55
CA PHE A 101 -2.47 -6.20 5.90
C PHE A 101 -3.77 -6.37 5.13
N VAL A 102 -3.71 -6.48 3.80
CA VAL A 102 -4.91 -6.59 2.95
C VAL A 102 -5.74 -7.82 3.32
N VAL A 103 -5.11 -8.98 3.54
CA VAL A 103 -5.81 -10.20 3.95
C VAL A 103 -6.50 -10.03 5.30
N ALA A 104 -5.77 -9.54 6.31
CA ALA A 104 -6.33 -9.38 7.66
C ALA A 104 -7.43 -8.31 7.71
N PHE A 105 -7.20 -7.15 7.09
CA PHE A 105 -8.20 -6.09 7.01
C PHE A 105 -9.44 -6.55 6.26
N SER A 106 -9.31 -7.24 5.12
CA SER A 106 -10.46 -7.77 4.37
C SER A 106 -11.25 -8.78 5.18
N PHE A 107 -10.57 -9.72 5.85
CA PHE A 107 -11.21 -10.71 6.71
C PHE A 107 -12.00 -10.05 7.86
N TRP A 108 -11.35 -9.17 8.62
CA TRP A 108 -11.97 -8.55 9.79
C TRP A 108 -13.02 -7.50 9.42
N ASN A 109 -12.89 -6.82 8.28
CA ASN A 109 -13.94 -5.93 7.77
C ASN A 109 -15.28 -6.68 7.65
N ILE A 110 -15.24 -7.89 7.09
CA ILE A 110 -16.43 -8.73 6.95
C ILE A 110 -16.86 -9.34 8.29
N VAL A 111 -15.93 -9.91 9.07
CA VAL A 111 -16.26 -10.59 10.34
C VAL A 111 -16.84 -9.64 11.39
N LEU A 112 -16.27 -8.43 11.52
CA LEU A 112 -16.73 -7.47 12.53
C LEU A 112 -17.98 -6.71 12.11
N GLY A 113 -18.22 -6.58 10.79
CA GLY A 113 -19.42 -5.93 10.23
C GLY A 113 -19.65 -4.51 10.75
N ASP A 114 -18.59 -3.79 11.08
CA ASP A 114 -18.65 -2.45 11.66
C ASP A 114 -18.25 -1.40 10.61
N SER A 115 -19.24 -0.62 10.17
CA SER A 115 -19.08 0.41 9.15
C SER A 115 -18.10 1.51 9.54
N ASN A 116 -17.85 1.73 10.84
CA ASN A 116 -16.96 2.80 11.30
C ASN A 116 -15.49 2.43 11.16
N LEU A 117 -15.14 1.14 11.12
CA LEU A 117 -13.75 0.68 11.06
C LEU A 117 -13.06 0.98 9.72
N PHE A 118 -13.83 1.24 8.67
CA PHE A 118 -13.33 1.51 7.30
C PHE A 118 -14.09 2.65 6.60
N ASN A 119 -14.76 3.54 7.34
CA ASN A 119 -15.60 4.59 6.77
C ASN A 119 -14.83 5.53 5.83
N ALA A 120 -13.73 6.12 6.31
CA ALA A 120 -12.91 7.06 5.53
C ALA A 120 -12.21 6.38 4.34
N GLN A 121 -11.84 5.10 4.51
CA GLN A 121 -11.25 4.27 3.47
C GLN A 121 -12.23 3.99 2.32
N LEU A 122 -13.47 3.65 2.69
CA LEU A 122 -14.56 3.42 1.74
C LEU A 122 -14.90 4.69 0.97
N GLU A 123 -14.96 5.83 1.66
CA GLU A 123 -15.16 7.14 1.02
C GLU A 123 -14.05 7.46 0.02
N THR A 124 -12.79 7.22 0.40
CA THR A 124 -11.63 7.39 -0.50
C THR A 124 -11.74 6.52 -1.75
N TYR A 125 -12.07 5.22 -1.57
CA TYR A 125 -12.26 4.31 -2.70
C TYR A 125 -13.33 4.83 -3.67
N CYS A 126 -14.47 5.28 -3.13
CA CYS A 126 -15.58 5.76 -3.94
C CYS A 126 -15.31 7.12 -4.59
N MET A 127 -14.56 8.01 -3.96
CA MET A 127 -14.15 9.27 -4.58
C MET A 127 -13.24 9.06 -5.81
N ILE A 128 -12.39 8.04 -5.78
CA ILE A 128 -11.52 7.68 -6.91
C ILE A 128 -12.33 7.05 -8.06
N ASN A 129 -13.30 6.19 -7.73
CA ASN A 129 -13.97 5.32 -8.70
C ASN A 129 -15.36 5.79 -9.15
N SER A 130 -16.03 6.65 -8.37
CA SER A 130 -17.38 7.18 -8.65
C SER A 130 -17.59 8.54 -7.93
N PRO A 131 -16.96 9.62 -8.40
CA PRO A 131 -17.02 10.92 -7.73
C PRO A 131 -18.47 11.46 -7.67
N GLY A 132 -18.93 11.79 -6.47
CA GLY A 132 -20.18 12.54 -6.25
C GLY A 132 -21.40 11.74 -5.75
N ASN A 133 -21.33 10.41 -5.58
CA ASN A 133 -22.39 9.65 -4.90
C ASN A 133 -21.88 8.32 -4.29
N LEU A 134 -21.71 8.29 -2.96
CA LEU A 134 -21.21 7.14 -2.21
C LEU A 134 -22.15 5.92 -2.29
N GLU A 135 -23.46 6.14 -2.20
CA GLU A 135 -24.45 5.05 -2.24
C GLU A 135 -24.45 4.38 -3.62
N LYS A 136 -24.39 5.18 -4.69
CA LYS A 136 -24.27 4.69 -6.06
C LYS A 136 -22.97 3.92 -6.27
N CYS A 137 -21.86 4.33 -5.66
CA CYS A 137 -20.60 3.60 -5.71
C CYS A 137 -20.75 2.19 -5.12
N ILE A 138 -21.31 2.08 -3.92
CA ILE A 138 -21.49 0.78 -3.24
C ILE A 138 -22.42 -0.12 -4.06
N GLU A 139 -23.50 0.44 -4.62
CA GLU A 139 -24.45 -0.30 -5.45
C GLU A 139 -23.81 -0.78 -6.77
N LEU A 140 -23.08 0.10 -7.49
CA LEU A 140 -22.41 -0.21 -8.76
C LEU A 140 -21.34 -1.30 -8.63
N TYR A 141 -20.62 -1.33 -7.52
CA TYR A 141 -19.50 -2.26 -7.31
C TYR A 141 -19.88 -3.52 -6.52
N SER A 142 -21.09 -3.56 -5.96
CA SER A 142 -21.68 -4.83 -5.48
C SER A 142 -21.92 -5.73 -6.69
N PHE A 143 -21.60 -7.03 -6.59
CA PHE A 143 -21.68 -8.07 -7.65
C PHE A 143 -23.11 -8.31 -8.22
N THR A 144 -24.01 -7.33 -8.16
CA THR A 144 -25.39 -7.32 -8.66
C THR A 144 -25.61 -6.31 -9.78
N GLY A 145 -24.66 -5.42 -10.07
CA GLY A 145 -24.72 -4.62 -11.29
C GLY A 145 -24.28 -5.47 -12.47
N ASP A 146 -25.09 -5.52 -13.53
CA ASP A 146 -24.57 -5.72 -14.88
C ASP A 146 -23.23 -4.98 -15.03
N ALA A 147 -22.37 -5.41 -15.95
CA ALA A 147 -21.34 -4.53 -16.47
C ALA A 147 -22.01 -3.31 -17.11
N ILE A 148 -22.48 -2.36 -16.29
CA ILE A 148 -23.08 -1.12 -16.70
C ILE A 148 -21.91 -0.36 -17.27
N ASN A 149 -21.80 -0.46 -18.59
CA ASN A 149 -21.13 0.50 -19.44
C ASN A 149 -21.24 1.85 -18.76
N ILE A 150 -20.11 2.36 -18.28
CA ILE A 150 -20.02 3.71 -17.72
C ILE A 150 -20.59 4.62 -18.80
N HIS A 151 -21.86 5.02 -18.64
CA HIS A 151 -22.56 5.96 -19.50
C HIS A 151 -22.16 7.38 -19.08
N GLY A 152 -20.86 7.63 -19.18
CA GLY A 152 -20.22 8.94 -19.28
C GLY A 152 -19.08 8.73 -20.28
N SER A 153 -18.78 9.71 -21.12
CA SER A 153 -17.90 9.54 -22.29
C SER A 153 -16.41 9.36 -21.95
N SER A 154 -16.05 8.51 -21.00
CA SER A 154 -14.67 8.11 -20.78
C SER A 154 -14.34 6.98 -21.75
N THR A 155 -13.60 7.31 -22.81
CA THR A 155 -12.89 6.31 -23.61
C THR A 155 -11.95 5.52 -22.68
N ALA A 156 -11.60 4.27 -23.02
CA ALA A 156 -10.64 3.48 -22.25
C ALA A 156 -9.33 4.25 -21.99
N THR A 157 -8.95 5.10 -22.94
CA THR A 157 -7.83 6.06 -22.84
C THR A 157 -8.02 7.07 -21.70
N GLY A 158 -9.21 7.67 -21.56
CA GLY A 158 -9.49 8.60 -20.47
C GLY A 158 -9.37 7.95 -19.08
N ARG A 159 -9.87 6.72 -18.95
CA ARG A 159 -9.75 5.92 -17.72
C ARG A 159 -8.29 5.56 -17.40
N LEU A 160 -7.50 5.22 -18.41
CA LEU A 160 -6.07 4.93 -18.25
C LEU A 160 -5.31 6.13 -17.69
N PHE A 161 -5.53 7.32 -18.26
CA PHE A 161 -4.88 8.53 -17.78
C PHE A 161 -5.28 8.88 -16.34
N SER A 162 -6.57 8.75 -15.98
CA SER A 162 -7.00 9.01 -14.59
C SER A 162 -6.40 8.04 -13.58
N ILE A 163 -6.24 6.76 -13.95
CA ILE A 163 -5.61 5.76 -13.08
C ILE A 163 -4.12 6.07 -12.90
N ILE A 164 -3.41 6.35 -14.01
CA ILE A 164 -1.99 6.72 -13.95
C ILE A 164 -1.81 7.97 -13.08
N GLU A 165 -2.63 9.01 -13.27
CA GLU A 165 -2.55 10.25 -12.51
C GLU A 165 -2.73 10.00 -11.00
N ASN A 166 -3.79 9.30 -10.60
CA ASN A 166 -4.04 8.98 -9.20
C ASN A 166 -2.89 8.18 -8.57
N ASN A 167 -2.41 7.16 -9.27
CA ASN A 167 -1.32 6.32 -8.77
C ASN A 167 0.02 7.05 -8.76
N MET A 168 0.25 7.98 -9.69
CA MET A 168 1.44 8.84 -9.67
C MET A 168 1.42 9.77 -8.46
N TYR A 169 0.26 10.35 -8.11
CA TYR A 169 0.13 11.14 -6.88
C TYR A 169 0.45 10.32 -5.64
N VAL A 170 -0.07 9.10 -5.53
CA VAL A 170 0.22 8.20 -4.39
C VAL A 170 1.71 7.84 -4.34
N MET A 171 2.34 7.53 -5.48
CA MET A 171 3.77 7.21 -5.55
C MET A 171 4.65 8.41 -5.14
N ILE A 172 4.37 9.60 -5.67
CA ILE A 172 5.10 10.83 -5.34
C ILE A 172 4.91 11.15 -3.85
N PHE A 173 3.69 11.04 -3.33
CA PHE A 173 3.41 11.26 -1.93
C PHE A 173 4.19 10.27 -1.05
N THR A 174 4.22 8.99 -1.43
CA THR A 174 4.99 7.95 -0.73
C THR A 174 6.49 8.29 -0.70
N LEU A 175 7.05 8.70 -1.84
CA LEU A 175 8.46 9.12 -1.92
C LEU A 175 8.76 10.29 -0.99
N ILE A 176 7.94 11.35 -1.04
CA ILE A 176 8.14 12.56 -0.24
C ILE A 176 7.98 12.26 1.26
N PHE A 177 6.96 11.47 1.64
CA PHE A 177 6.75 11.09 3.04
C PHE A 177 7.91 10.24 3.57
N SER A 178 8.43 9.33 2.76
CA SER A 178 9.61 8.55 3.10
C SER A 178 10.87 9.42 3.22
N LEU A 179 11.03 10.39 2.32
CA LEU A 179 12.14 11.35 2.36
C LEU A 179 12.14 12.20 3.65
N ILE A 180 10.97 12.70 4.05
CA ILE A 180 10.84 13.61 5.20
C ILE A 180 10.90 12.85 6.53
N PHE A 181 10.24 11.70 6.61
CA PHE A 181 10.01 10.99 7.88
C PHE A 181 10.73 9.64 7.96
N GLY A 182 11.53 9.27 6.96
CA GLY A 182 12.17 7.95 6.86
C GLY A 182 11.12 6.85 6.66
N ALA A 183 10.63 6.29 7.76
CA ALA A 183 9.58 5.26 7.72
C ALA A 183 8.17 5.79 7.44
N GLY A 184 8.00 7.08 7.13
CA GLY A 184 6.69 7.73 6.95
C GLY A 184 5.82 7.12 5.85
N ALA A 185 6.44 6.53 4.82
CA ALA A 185 5.69 5.85 3.75
C ALA A 185 4.78 4.73 4.27
N ILE A 186 5.03 4.15 5.45
CA ILE A 186 4.14 3.13 6.05
C ILE A 186 2.72 3.64 6.25
N PHE A 187 2.54 4.95 6.50
CA PHE A 187 1.21 5.56 6.60
C PHE A 187 0.44 5.44 5.30
N VAL A 188 1.08 5.83 4.19
CA VAL A 188 0.46 5.77 2.85
C VAL A 188 0.13 4.33 2.48
N LEU A 189 1.02 3.41 2.81
CA LEU A 189 0.87 1.99 2.49
C LEU A 189 -0.20 1.30 3.34
N ALA A 190 -0.24 1.56 4.66
CA ALA A 190 -1.29 1.05 5.53
C ALA A 190 -2.66 1.63 5.17
N TRP A 191 -2.71 2.92 4.81
CA TRP A 191 -3.90 3.57 4.29
C TRP A 191 -4.38 2.88 3.01
N ASN A 192 -3.50 2.72 2.02
CA ASN A 192 -3.84 2.09 0.76
C ASN A 192 -4.32 0.62 0.94
N ALA A 193 -3.64 -0.17 1.79
CA ALA A 193 -4.10 -1.51 2.14
C ALA A 193 -5.52 -1.53 2.74
N SER A 194 -5.83 -0.56 3.59
CA SER A 194 -7.17 -0.43 4.19
C SER A 194 -8.24 0.02 3.18
N VAL A 195 -7.91 0.88 2.22
CA VAL A 195 -8.78 1.27 1.10
C VAL A 195 -9.11 0.07 0.21
N ILE A 196 -8.10 -0.73 -0.15
CA ILE A 196 -8.30 -1.97 -0.92
C ILE A 196 -9.20 -2.95 -0.17
N SER A 197 -8.98 -3.09 1.13
CA SER A 197 -9.77 -4.02 1.96
C SER A 197 -11.22 -3.60 2.09
N ALA A 198 -11.50 -2.29 2.12
CA ALA A 198 -12.86 -1.76 2.03
C ALA A 198 -13.50 -2.10 0.68
N ALA A 199 -12.77 -1.93 -0.44
CA ALA A 199 -13.24 -2.28 -1.78
C ALA A 199 -13.50 -3.79 -1.93
N ILE A 200 -12.63 -4.65 -1.39
CA ILE A 200 -12.83 -6.10 -1.34
C ILE A 200 -14.13 -6.43 -0.59
N GLY A 201 -14.44 -5.74 0.52
CA GLY A 201 -15.71 -5.90 1.21
C GLY A 201 -16.92 -5.68 0.30
N ILE A 202 -16.90 -4.63 -0.53
CA ILE A 202 -17.96 -4.34 -1.51
C ILE A 202 -18.02 -5.43 -2.59
N PHE A 203 -16.88 -5.76 -3.22
CA PHE A 203 -16.81 -6.73 -4.32
C PHE A 203 -17.30 -8.12 -3.92
N THR A 204 -17.02 -8.50 -2.68
CA THR A 204 -17.42 -9.79 -2.11
C THR A 204 -18.84 -9.78 -1.54
N LYS A 205 -19.56 -8.65 -1.60
CA LYS A 205 -20.84 -8.44 -0.90
C LYS A 205 -20.76 -8.82 0.57
N TYR A 206 -19.62 -8.58 1.20
CA TYR A 206 -19.32 -8.98 2.57
C TYR A 206 -19.51 -10.49 2.82
N ASN A 207 -19.26 -11.34 1.81
CA ASN A 207 -19.23 -12.79 1.94
C ASN A 207 -17.78 -13.28 2.08
N LEU A 208 -17.48 -13.94 3.21
CA LEU A 208 -16.15 -14.49 3.49
C LEU A 208 -15.66 -15.48 2.41
N ALA A 209 -16.58 -16.26 1.82
CA ALA A 209 -16.21 -17.24 0.80
C ALA A 209 -15.68 -16.58 -0.50
N GLU A 210 -16.04 -15.32 -0.74
CA GLU A 210 -15.66 -14.58 -1.95
C GLU A 210 -14.36 -13.78 -1.78
N ILE A 211 -13.81 -13.67 -0.55
CA ILE A 211 -12.53 -12.96 -0.29
C ILE A 211 -11.43 -13.40 -1.26
N PRO A 212 -11.17 -14.71 -1.50
CA PRO A 212 -10.13 -15.12 -2.44
C PRO A 212 -10.32 -14.55 -3.84
N LEU A 213 -11.56 -14.48 -4.33
CA LEU A 213 -11.88 -13.93 -5.64
C LEU A 213 -11.68 -12.41 -5.66
N GLY A 214 -12.13 -11.70 -4.62
CA GLY A 214 -11.93 -10.26 -4.47
C GLY A 214 -10.44 -9.88 -4.41
N LEU A 215 -9.64 -10.65 -3.65
CA LEU A 215 -8.19 -10.50 -3.59
C LEU A 215 -7.55 -10.74 -4.97
N LEU A 216 -7.91 -11.85 -5.63
CA LEU A 216 -7.35 -12.19 -6.94
C LEU A 216 -7.63 -11.09 -7.97
N ARG A 217 -8.85 -10.54 -7.99
CA ARG A 217 -9.25 -9.45 -8.88
C ARG A 217 -8.36 -8.22 -8.74
N TYR A 218 -8.08 -7.78 -7.51
CA TYR A 218 -7.24 -6.62 -7.27
C TYR A 218 -5.75 -6.92 -7.50
N MET A 219 -5.26 -8.09 -7.04
CA MET A 219 -3.83 -8.43 -7.08
C MET A 219 -3.24 -8.52 -8.50
N VAL A 220 -4.06 -8.67 -9.55
CA VAL A 220 -3.57 -8.65 -10.95
C VAL A 220 -2.82 -7.35 -11.26
N HIS A 221 -3.40 -6.19 -10.98
CA HIS A 221 -2.74 -4.89 -11.20
C HIS A 221 -2.17 -4.30 -9.90
N GLY A 222 -2.75 -4.64 -8.75
CA GLY A 222 -2.32 -4.16 -7.44
C GLY A 222 -0.92 -4.63 -7.05
N PHE A 223 -0.49 -5.83 -7.45
CA PHE A 223 0.88 -6.28 -7.16
C PHE A 223 1.94 -5.40 -7.83
N PRO A 224 1.88 -5.13 -9.15
CA PRO A 224 2.73 -4.11 -9.79
C PRO A 224 2.61 -2.72 -9.15
N GLU A 225 1.40 -2.21 -8.93
CA GLU A 225 1.16 -0.87 -8.36
C GLU A 225 1.87 -0.67 -7.01
N ILE A 226 1.66 -1.60 -6.08
CA ILE A 226 2.26 -1.55 -4.75
C ILE A 226 3.77 -1.75 -4.80
N THR A 227 4.26 -2.55 -5.74
CA THR A 227 5.71 -2.68 -5.99
C THR A 227 6.30 -1.32 -6.35
N ALA A 228 5.65 -0.55 -7.24
CA ALA A 228 6.11 0.80 -7.59
C ALA A 228 6.15 1.74 -6.37
N TYR A 229 5.14 1.68 -5.50
CA TYR A 229 5.12 2.48 -4.28
C TYR A 229 6.23 2.11 -3.30
N PHE A 230 6.52 0.83 -3.12
CA PHE A 230 7.61 0.39 -2.25
C PHE A 230 8.99 0.75 -2.79
N VAL A 231 9.19 0.67 -4.10
CA VAL A 231 10.41 1.15 -4.76
C VAL A 231 10.59 2.65 -4.52
N ALA A 232 9.52 3.45 -4.68
CA ALA A 232 9.53 4.87 -4.40
C ALA A 232 9.75 5.19 -2.91
N ALA A 233 9.17 4.39 -2.00
CA ALA A 233 9.37 4.50 -0.55
C ALA A 233 10.83 4.27 -0.18
N LEU A 234 11.45 3.21 -0.70
CA LEU A 234 12.88 2.94 -0.48
C LEU A 234 13.74 4.09 -1.01
N GLY A 235 13.49 4.54 -2.24
CA GLY A 235 14.22 5.67 -2.83
C GLY A 235 14.13 6.94 -1.99
N GLY A 236 12.93 7.29 -1.51
CA GLY A 236 12.75 8.44 -0.61
C GLY A 236 13.49 8.28 0.72
N GLY A 237 13.37 7.11 1.36
CA GLY A 237 13.97 6.84 2.67
C GLY A 237 15.50 6.82 2.64
N MET A 238 16.08 6.21 1.60
CA MET A 238 17.53 6.21 1.39
C MET A 238 18.06 7.60 1.08
N LEU A 239 17.36 8.37 0.23
CA LEU A 239 17.75 9.75 -0.05
C LEU A 239 17.74 10.62 1.22
N GLY A 240 16.72 10.48 2.07
CA GLY A 240 16.62 11.22 3.33
C GLY A 240 17.72 10.85 4.31
N THR A 241 17.95 9.55 4.49
CA THR A 241 18.97 9.02 5.41
C THR A 241 20.38 9.38 4.93
N GLY A 242 20.67 9.21 3.64
CA GLY A 242 21.96 9.57 3.03
C GLY A 242 22.23 11.07 3.08
N LEU A 243 21.21 11.92 2.90
CA LEU A 243 21.35 13.37 3.08
C LEU A 243 21.77 13.73 4.50
N MET A 244 21.18 13.09 5.51
CA MET A 244 21.50 13.33 6.92
C MET A 244 22.90 12.82 7.30
N ARG A 245 23.37 11.72 6.70
CA ARG A 245 24.66 11.10 7.03
C ARG A 245 25.85 11.78 6.36
N HIS A 246 25.74 12.07 5.06
CA HIS A 246 26.89 12.46 4.24
C HIS A 246 26.85 13.93 3.79
N GLY A 247 25.66 14.56 3.75
CA GLY A 247 25.48 15.92 3.27
C GLY A 247 25.60 16.07 1.74
N ILE A 248 25.05 17.16 1.20
CA ILE A 248 24.77 17.30 -0.25
C ILE A 248 26.01 17.22 -1.17
N LYS A 249 27.18 17.60 -0.66
CA LYS A 249 28.41 17.68 -1.47
C LYS A 249 29.27 16.41 -1.41
N ASP A 250 28.86 15.43 -0.62
CA ASP A 250 29.63 14.21 -0.45
C ASP A 250 29.45 13.27 -1.65
N LYS A 251 30.51 12.53 -2.00
CA LYS A 251 30.49 11.61 -3.14
C LYS A 251 29.56 10.43 -2.90
N LEU A 252 29.43 9.96 -1.66
CA LEU A 252 28.50 8.90 -1.29
C LEU A 252 27.06 9.39 -1.43
N PHE A 253 26.76 10.62 -1.00
CA PHE A 253 25.44 11.21 -1.21
C PHE A 253 25.06 11.31 -2.69
N LEU A 254 25.99 11.74 -3.55
CA LEU A 254 25.74 11.82 -4.99
C LEU A 254 25.48 10.44 -5.62
N ARG A 255 26.15 9.40 -5.12
CA ARG A 255 25.89 8.01 -5.54
C ARG A 255 24.49 7.55 -5.10
N VAL A 256 24.12 7.77 -3.85
CA VAL A 256 22.77 7.46 -3.35
C VAL A 256 21.72 8.18 -4.19
N LEU A 257 21.93 9.47 -4.50
CA LEU A 257 21.03 10.23 -5.36
C LEU A 257 20.88 9.62 -6.76
N GLU A 258 21.97 9.16 -7.37
CA GLU A 258 21.94 8.47 -8.67
C GLU A 258 21.12 7.17 -8.61
N ASN A 259 21.34 6.35 -7.58
CA ASN A 259 20.61 5.10 -7.38
C ASN A 259 19.12 5.36 -7.11
N VAL A 260 18.78 6.40 -6.36
CA VAL A 260 17.39 6.82 -6.11
C VAL A 260 16.71 7.25 -7.41
N VAL A 261 17.38 7.98 -8.31
CA VAL A 261 16.84 8.32 -9.62
C VAL A 261 16.54 7.07 -10.45
N ILE A 262 17.41 6.06 -10.40
CA ILE A 262 17.18 4.77 -11.04
C ILE A 262 15.94 4.08 -10.47
N LEU A 263 15.79 4.04 -9.14
CA LEU A 263 14.63 3.44 -8.49
C LEU A 263 13.32 4.16 -8.85
N ILE A 264 13.31 5.50 -8.88
CA ILE A 264 12.14 6.28 -9.31
C ILE A 264 11.76 5.94 -10.75
N PHE A 265 12.74 5.84 -11.64
CA PHE A 265 12.50 5.46 -13.03
C PHE A 265 11.88 4.06 -13.13
N ILE A 266 12.41 3.08 -12.38
CA ILE A 266 11.85 1.72 -12.30
C ILE A 266 10.41 1.76 -11.78
N ALA A 267 10.14 2.50 -10.70
CA ALA A 267 8.81 2.63 -10.13
C ALA A 267 7.79 3.17 -11.15
N ILE A 268 8.14 4.21 -11.91
CA ILE A 268 7.28 4.78 -12.96
C ILE A 268 6.96 3.74 -14.04
N LEU A 269 7.95 2.97 -14.51
CA LEU A 269 7.72 1.93 -15.50
C LEU A 269 6.77 0.84 -15.00
N ILE A 270 6.98 0.37 -13.77
CA ILE A 270 6.12 -0.63 -13.14
C ILE A 270 4.68 -0.07 -12.99
N LEU A 271 4.54 1.19 -12.60
CA LEU A 271 3.25 1.83 -12.41
C LEU A 271 2.47 1.95 -13.73
N ILE A 272 3.15 2.30 -14.82
CA ILE A 272 2.52 2.32 -16.15
C ILE A 272 2.00 0.93 -16.50
N ILE A 273 2.80 -0.14 -16.28
CA ILE A 273 2.38 -1.53 -16.51
C ILE A 273 1.13 -1.85 -15.66
N ALA A 274 1.12 -1.45 -14.39
CA ALA A 274 -0.01 -1.65 -13.48
C ALA A 274 -1.31 -1.04 -14.04
N ALA A 275 -1.25 0.21 -14.52
CA ALA A 275 -2.41 0.90 -15.09
C ALA A 275 -2.95 0.22 -16.35
N PHE A 276 -2.06 -0.26 -17.24
CA PHE A 276 -2.48 -1.05 -18.39
C PHE A 276 -3.16 -2.37 -17.97
N MET A 277 -2.63 -3.04 -16.94
CA MET A 277 -3.24 -4.25 -16.40
C MET A 277 -4.61 -3.97 -15.76
N GLU A 278 -4.79 -2.84 -15.10
CA GLU A 278 -6.08 -2.47 -14.50
C GLU A 278 -7.14 -2.17 -15.57
N VAL A 279 -6.79 -1.41 -16.61
CA VAL A 279 -7.77 -0.96 -17.62
C VAL A 279 -8.10 -2.04 -18.63
N TYR A 280 -7.11 -2.82 -19.07
CA TYR A 280 -7.28 -3.73 -20.20
C TYR A 280 -7.28 -5.20 -19.78
N LEU A 281 -6.47 -5.61 -18.80
CA LEU A 281 -6.35 -7.04 -18.44
C LEU A 281 -7.39 -7.46 -17.39
N THR A 282 -7.52 -6.71 -16.30
CA THR A 282 -8.40 -7.06 -15.18
C THR A 282 -9.87 -7.22 -15.59
N PRO A 283 -10.47 -6.33 -16.40
CA PRO A 283 -11.86 -6.47 -16.84
C PRO A 283 -12.09 -7.64 -17.80
N LEU A 284 -11.06 -8.13 -18.49
CA LEU A 284 -11.16 -9.33 -19.34
C LEU A 284 -11.22 -10.60 -18.50
N LEU A 285 -10.52 -10.62 -17.35
CA LEU A 285 -10.44 -11.77 -16.44
C LEU A 285 -11.64 -11.86 -15.49
N PHE A 286 -12.21 -10.71 -15.09
CA PHE A 286 -13.29 -10.62 -14.12
C PHE A 286 -14.46 -9.82 -14.73
N LYS A 287 -15.38 -10.54 -15.37
CA LYS A 287 -16.61 -10.00 -15.96
C LYS A 287 -17.78 -10.05 -14.97
#